data_AF-A0A099ZIR8-F1
#
_entry.id   AF-A0A099ZIR8-F1
#
_cell.length_a   1.000
_cell.length_b   1.000
_cell.length_c   1.000
_cell.angle_alpha   90.00
_cell.angle_beta   90.00
_cell.angle_gamma   90.00
#
_symmetry.space_group_name_H-M   'P 1'
#
loop_
_entity.id
_entity.type
_entity.pdbx_description
1 polymer ?
#
loop_
_entity_poly.entity_id
_entity_poly.type
_entity_poly.pdbx_seq_one_letter_code
_entity_poly.pdbx_strand_id
1 'polypeptide(L)'
;GLEGWESRTVISDRAHIVFDFHQAVDGIQEQQRQQQDGRNLGTTRKGIGPVYAAKASRAGLRICDLLADFGQFSKKFEALARQYEATYPGLRIDTAAELRQLQVLGTPLPFGELLVRDGVHFMHQALHGPPRKILVEGANAALLDIDFGERRIRRDAPGIPGMGTDPFGMSCCTGWEAPGNAAPFLGWGFTTGRKRRCGWLDLVLVRYAHMINGFSALALTKLDILDTFPEIKVGVEYRLDGKPIPYFPASQELLDRVSVRYETLPGWLRSTEGARGFSELPPQAQGYVRFVEQHLGVPVKWVGVGKFRESII
;
A
#
# COMPACT_ATOMS: atom_id res chain seq x y z
N GLY A 1 -23.50 -8.82 -6.61
CA GLY A 1 -22.50 -7.82 -6.16
C GLY A 1 -22.46 -7.83 -4.64
N LEU A 2 -21.88 -6.82 -3.99
CA LEU A 2 -22.21 -6.55 -2.59
C LEU A 2 -23.63 -5.98 -2.55
N GLU A 3 -24.53 -6.57 -1.78
CA GLU A 3 -25.93 -6.13 -1.69
C GLU A 3 -26.12 -5.09 -0.57
N GLY A 4 -26.98 -4.10 -0.81
CA GLY A 4 -27.26 -3.03 0.15
C GLY A 4 -25.99 -2.29 0.58
N TRP A 5 -25.09 -2.00 -0.35
CA TRP A 5 -23.92 -1.16 -0.09
C TRP A 5 -24.33 0.32 -0.05
N GLU A 6 -25.37 0.68 -0.80
CA GLU A 6 -25.96 2.01 -0.93
C GLU A 6 -26.41 2.60 0.42
N SER A 7 -26.85 1.76 1.36
CA SER A 7 -27.27 2.17 2.71
C SER A 7 -26.17 2.06 3.77
N ARG A 8 -25.00 1.52 3.39
CA ARG A 8 -23.88 1.21 4.30
C ARG A 8 -22.58 1.95 3.95
N THR A 9 -22.52 2.59 2.79
CA THR A 9 -21.40 3.41 2.33
C THR A 9 -21.68 4.89 2.60
N VAL A 10 -20.68 5.60 3.10
CA VAL A 10 -20.72 7.06 3.27
C VAL A 10 -19.46 7.64 2.63
N ILE A 11 -19.64 8.68 1.81
CA ILE A 11 -18.56 9.39 1.13
C ILE A 11 -18.41 10.77 1.78
N SER A 12 -17.17 11.16 2.06
CA SER A 12 -16.88 12.51 2.58
C SER A 12 -17.02 13.55 1.47
N ASP A 13 -17.84 14.57 1.71
CA ASP A 13 -17.97 15.78 0.91
C ASP A 13 -16.62 16.42 0.54
N ARG A 14 -15.62 16.30 1.41
CA ARG A 14 -14.27 16.88 1.25
C ARG A 14 -13.32 16.01 0.43
N ALA A 15 -13.75 14.82 -0.02
CA ALA A 15 -12.94 13.94 -0.88
C ALA A 15 -12.67 14.59 -2.25
N HIS A 16 -11.46 14.41 -2.79
CA HIS A 16 -11.09 14.91 -4.12
C HIS A 16 -11.48 13.91 -5.21
N ILE A 17 -11.85 14.41 -6.39
CA ILE A 17 -12.32 13.59 -7.52
C ILE A 17 -11.15 13.21 -8.43
N VAL A 18 -11.12 11.93 -8.81
CA VAL A 18 -10.20 11.38 -9.82
C VAL A 18 -10.89 11.40 -11.19
N PHE A 19 -10.66 12.45 -11.97
CA PHE A 19 -11.08 12.53 -13.38
C PHE A 19 -10.27 11.64 -14.33
N ASP A 20 -10.81 11.33 -15.51
CA ASP A 20 -10.18 10.43 -16.48
C ASP A 20 -8.89 11.00 -17.08
N PHE A 21 -8.84 12.31 -17.31
CA PHE A 21 -7.60 12.97 -17.71
C PHE A 21 -6.47 12.84 -16.68
N HIS A 22 -6.76 12.68 -15.38
CA HIS A 22 -5.71 12.38 -14.40
C HIS A 22 -5.12 10.97 -14.63
N GLN A 23 -5.95 9.99 -14.99
CA GLN A 23 -5.50 8.63 -15.33
C GLN A 23 -4.64 8.63 -16.60
N ALA A 24 -5.05 9.40 -17.62
CA ALA A 24 -4.29 9.59 -18.85
C ALA A 24 -2.92 10.26 -18.58
N VAL A 25 -2.88 11.32 -17.77
CA VAL A 25 -1.64 12.02 -17.39
C VAL A 25 -0.68 11.13 -16.60
N ASP A 26 -1.18 10.30 -15.68
CA ASP A 26 -0.37 9.30 -14.95
C ASP A 26 0.30 8.32 -15.93
N GLY A 27 -0.43 7.88 -16.96
CA GLY A 27 0.11 7.09 -18.07
C GLY A 27 1.18 7.80 -18.91
N ILE A 28 0.95 9.07 -19.28
CA ILE A 28 1.88 9.90 -20.07
C ILE A 28 3.17 10.14 -19.29
N GLN A 29 3.08 10.57 -18.03
CA GLN A 29 4.26 10.81 -17.19
C GLN A 29 5.13 9.55 -17.01
N GLU A 30 4.51 8.38 -16.88
CA GLU A 30 5.24 7.12 -16.78
C GLU A 30 5.98 6.76 -18.08
N GLN A 31 5.38 7.02 -19.26
CA GLN A 31 6.06 6.86 -20.55
C GLN A 31 7.23 7.84 -20.72
N GLN A 32 7.04 9.11 -20.34
CA GLN A 32 8.09 10.13 -20.40
C GLN A 32 9.28 9.77 -19.49
N ARG A 33 9.02 9.33 -18.25
CA ARG A 33 10.05 8.82 -17.33
C ARG A 33 10.78 7.60 -17.90
N GLN A 34 10.08 6.69 -18.59
CA GLN A 34 10.73 5.57 -19.27
C GLN A 34 11.75 6.03 -20.33
N GLN A 35 11.39 7.03 -21.12
CA GLN A 35 12.19 7.54 -22.23
C GLN A 35 13.40 8.35 -21.75
N GLN A 36 13.27 9.09 -20.65
CA GLN A 36 14.33 9.94 -20.10
C GLN A 36 15.32 9.17 -19.21
N ASP A 37 14.81 8.41 -18.23
CA ASP A 37 15.64 7.75 -17.20
C ASP A 37 15.91 6.26 -17.49
N GLY A 38 15.34 5.72 -18.58
CA GLY A 38 15.33 4.28 -18.86
C GLY A 38 14.56 3.43 -17.84
N ARG A 39 13.83 4.08 -16.90
CA ARG A 39 13.31 3.45 -15.68
C ARG A 39 11.87 3.86 -15.39
N ASN A 40 11.02 2.86 -15.15
CA ASN A 40 9.61 3.03 -14.77
C ASN A 40 9.44 2.97 -13.25
N LEU A 41 8.75 3.96 -12.67
CA LEU A 41 8.34 3.94 -11.25
C LEU A 41 7.35 2.81 -10.97
N GLY A 42 6.54 2.45 -11.95
CA GLY A 42 5.48 1.46 -11.86
C GLY A 42 4.21 1.99 -11.22
N THR A 43 3.79 3.21 -11.61
CA THR A 43 2.50 3.77 -11.17
C THR A 43 1.34 2.83 -11.54
N THR A 44 0.26 2.91 -10.78
CA THR A 44 -0.94 2.08 -11.00
C THR A 44 -1.75 2.54 -12.22
N ARG A 45 -1.38 3.67 -12.86
CA ARG A 45 -2.13 4.33 -13.95
C ARG A 45 -3.59 4.61 -13.57
N LYS A 46 -3.79 5.05 -12.32
CA LYS A 46 -5.09 5.37 -11.73
C LYS A 46 -5.26 6.87 -11.44
N GLY A 47 -4.33 7.72 -11.87
CA GLY A 47 -4.43 9.18 -11.71
C GLY A 47 -4.18 9.69 -10.30
N ILE A 48 -3.77 8.82 -9.36
CA ILE A 48 -3.58 9.17 -7.94
C ILE A 48 -2.54 10.28 -7.77
N GLY A 49 -1.37 10.16 -8.42
CA GLY A 49 -0.32 11.18 -8.38
C GLY A 49 -0.79 12.55 -8.88
N PRO A 50 -1.33 12.64 -10.12
CA PRO A 50 -1.90 13.90 -10.64
C PRO A 50 -2.99 14.52 -9.76
N VAL A 51 -3.89 13.72 -9.16
CA VAL A 51 -4.93 14.24 -8.24
C VAL A 51 -4.33 14.82 -6.96
N TYR A 52 -3.33 14.16 -6.36
CA TYR A 52 -2.65 14.71 -5.19
C TYR A 52 -1.84 15.97 -5.53
N ALA A 53 -1.28 16.08 -6.74
CA ALA A 53 -0.68 17.32 -7.22
C ALA A 53 -1.70 18.46 -7.37
N ALA A 54 -2.90 18.18 -7.93
CA ALA A 54 -3.99 19.15 -8.02
C ALA A 54 -4.54 19.55 -6.64
N LYS A 55 -4.59 18.62 -5.68
CA LYS A 55 -4.90 18.90 -4.26
C LYS A 55 -3.87 19.85 -3.64
N ALA A 56 -2.57 19.56 -3.82
CA ALA A 56 -1.49 20.37 -3.29
C ALA A 56 -1.44 21.79 -3.89
N SER A 57 -1.73 21.93 -5.19
CA SER A 57 -1.84 23.25 -5.85
C SER A 57 -3.11 24.02 -5.48
N ARG A 58 -4.10 23.35 -4.85
CA ARG A 58 -5.45 23.87 -4.55
C ARG A 58 -6.33 24.11 -5.79
N ALA A 59 -5.97 23.50 -6.92
CA ALA A 59 -6.75 23.53 -8.16
C ALA A 59 -7.69 22.31 -8.33
N GLY A 60 -7.48 21.25 -7.55
CA GLY A 60 -8.30 20.03 -7.58
C GLY A 60 -9.73 20.24 -7.08
N LEU A 61 -10.66 19.44 -7.61
CA LEU A 61 -12.09 19.51 -7.29
C LEU A 61 -12.51 18.40 -6.34
N ARG A 62 -13.53 18.69 -5.53
CA ARG A 62 -14.06 17.79 -4.50
C ARG A 62 -15.52 17.44 -4.74
N ILE A 63 -16.00 16.43 -4.02
CA ILE A 63 -17.41 16.01 -4.05
C ILE A 63 -18.35 17.18 -3.68
N CYS A 64 -17.99 18.00 -2.68
CA CYS A 64 -18.77 19.18 -2.31
C CYS A 64 -18.85 20.24 -3.43
N ASP A 65 -17.80 20.37 -4.26
CA ASP A 65 -17.83 21.27 -5.42
C ASP A 65 -18.79 20.75 -6.50
N LEU A 66 -18.91 19.42 -6.69
CA LEU A 66 -19.81 18.78 -7.64
C LEU A 66 -21.31 18.92 -7.24
N LEU A 67 -21.61 18.79 -5.94
CA LEU A 67 -22.99 18.81 -5.44
C LEU A 67 -23.56 20.22 -5.20
N ALA A 68 -22.73 21.25 -5.05
CA ALA A 68 -23.20 22.58 -4.64
C ALA A 68 -23.78 23.41 -5.80
N ASP A 69 -23.00 23.68 -6.84
CA ASP A 69 -23.42 24.43 -8.03
C ASP A 69 -22.72 23.82 -9.24
N PHE A 70 -23.46 23.08 -10.04
CA PHE A 70 -22.92 22.38 -11.20
C PHE A 70 -22.40 23.33 -12.29
N GLY A 71 -22.92 24.56 -12.38
CA GLY A 71 -22.44 25.58 -13.31
C GLY A 71 -21.08 26.15 -12.89
N GLN A 72 -20.87 26.36 -11.60
CA GLN A 72 -19.56 26.75 -11.06
C GLN A 72 -18.57 25.58 -11.09
N PHE A 73 -19.02 24.36 -10.80
CA PHE A 73 -18.22 23.15 -10.96
C PHE A 73 -17.69 23.01 -12.40
N SER A 74 -18.57 23.13 -13.40
CA SER A 74 -18.23 23.02 -14.82
C SER A 74 -17.15 24.03 -15.22
N LYS A 75 -17.27 25.30 -14.81
CA LYS A 75 -16.25 26.33 -15.07
C LYS A 75 -14.89 25.98 -14.46
N LYS A 76 -14.86 25.50 -13.21
CA LYS A 76 -13.60 25.09 -12.55
C LYS A 76 -13.01 23.85 -13.24
N PHE A 77 -13.85 22.89 -13.62
CA PHE A 77 -13.45 21.67 -14.31
C PHE A 77 -12.83 21.97 -15.68
N GLU A 78 -13.46 22.82 -16.49
CA GLU A 78 -12.91 23.26 -17.78
C GLU A 78 -11.59 24.01 -17.62
N ALA A 79 -11.43 24.83 -16.57
CA ALA A 79 -10.19 25.55 -16.31
C ALA A 79 -9.05 24.57 -15.94
N LEU A 80 -9.35 23.57 -15.09
CA LEU A 80 -8.41 22.51 -14.73
C LEU A 80 -8.03 21.66 -15.95
N ALA A 81 -9.01 21.23 -16.76
CA ALA A 81 -8.79 20.48 -17.99
C ALA A 81 -7.87 21.25 -18.96
N ARG A 82 -8.17 22.54 -19.23
CA ARG A 82 -7.33 23.41 -20.06
C ARG A 82 -5.90 23.55 -19.54
N GLN A 83 -5.71 23.60 -18.22
CA GLN A 83 -4.37 23.60 -17.62
C GLN A 83 -3.61 22.30 -17.90
N TYR A 84 -4.28 21.14 -17.81
CA TYR A 84 -3.66 19.84 -18.12
C TYR A 84 -3.33 19.71 -19.62
N GLU A 85 -4.21 20.11 -20.53
CA GLU A 85 -3.93 20.10 -21.97
C GLU A 85 -2.74 21.01 -22.34
N ALA A 86 -2.64 22.19 -21.73
CA ALA A 86 -1.50 23.09 -21.91
C ALA A 86 -0.18 22.52 -21.34
N THR A 87 -0.26 21.67 -20.31
CA THR A 87 0.92 21.06 -19.66
C THR A 87 1.41 19.81 -20.38
N TYR A 88 0.51 19.04 -21.02
CA TYR A 88 0.81 17.74 -21.64
C TYR A 88 0.44 17.72 -23.12
N PRO A 89 1.37 18.11 -24.02
CA PRO A 89 1.16 18.05 -25.46
C PRO A 89 0.80 16.64 -25.92
N GLY A 90 -0.41 16.47 -26.46
CA GLY A 90 -0.96 15.17 -26.88
C GLY A 90 -2.07 14.63 -25.98
N LEU A 91 -2.28 15.20 -24.79
CA LEU A 91 -3.53 15.02 -24.04
C LEU A 91 -4.67 15.73 -24.78
N ARG A 92 -5.83 15.07 -24.89
CA ARG A 92 -7.09 15.65 -25.38
C ARG A 92 -8.19 15.27 -24.41
N ILE A 93 -8.95 16.26 -23.94
CA ILE A 93 -9.99 16.06 -22.92
C ILE A 93 -11.35 16.41 -23.56
N ASP A 94 -12.25 15.44 -23.70
CA ASP A 94 -13.64 15.72 -24.05
C ASP A 94 -14.39 16.20 -22.79
N THR A 95 -14.17 17.48 -22.47
CA THR A 95 -14.76 18.13 -21.30
C THR A 95 -16.29 18.05 -21.31
N ALA A 96 -16.92 18.10 -22.50
CA ALA A 96 -18.36 18.01 -22.62
C ALA A 96 -18.87 16.59 -22.32
N ALA A 97 -18.14 15.53 -22.70
CA ALA A 97 -18.50 14.16 -22.35
C ALA A 97 -18.30 13.87 -20.86
N GLU A 98 -17.16 14.25 -20.28
CA GLU A 98 -16.91 14.05 -18.84
C GLU A 98 -17.93 14.83 -17.99
N LEU A 99 -18.24 16.09 -18.33
CA LEU A 99 -19.28 16.85 -17.62
C LEU A 99 -20.67 16.22 -17.72
N ARG A 100 -21.07 15.66 -18.87
CA ARG A 100 -22.36 14.93 -18.98
C ARG A 100 -22.41 13.72 -18.03
N GLN A 101 -21.32 12.97 -17.89
CA GLN A 101 -21.25 11.83 -16.96
C GLN A 101 -21.28 12.29 -15.49
N LEU A 102 -20.48 13.31 -15.16
CA LEU A 102 -20.44 13.90 -13.81
C LEU A 102 -21.78 14.52 -13.41
N GLN A 103 -22.53 15.09 -14.35
CA GLN A 103 -23.88 15.62 -14.09
C GLN A 103 -24.84 14.52 -13.64
N VAL A 104 -24.81 13.34 -14.28
CA VAL A 104 -25.64 12.19 -13.90
C VAL A 104 -25.27 11.70 -12.49
N LEU A 105 -23.97 11.58 -12.19
CA LEU A 105 -23.47 11.17 -10.86
C LEU A 105 -23.80 12.20 -9.76
N GLY A 106 -23.84 13.49 -10.10
CA GLY A 106 -24.22 14.57 -9.20
C GLY A 106 -25.73 14.69 -8.93
N THR A 107 -26.58 13.95 -9.65
CA THR A 107 -28.03 13.97 -9.35
C THR A 107 -28.35 13.28 -8.02
N PRO A 108 -29.41 13.70 -7.30
CA PRO A 108 -29.76 13.11 -5.99
C PRO A 108 -30.13 11.63 -6.03
N LEU A 109 -30.66 11.14 -7.17
CA LEU A 109 -31.38 9.88 -7.29
C LEU A 109 -30.55 8.59 -7.47
N PRO A 110 -29.24 8.64 -7.80
CA PRO A 110 -28.40 7.43 -7.72
C PRO A 110 -27.18 7.51 -6.79
N PHE A 111 -26.60 8.69 -6.51
CA PHE A 111 -25.34 8.80 -5.74
C PHE A 111 -25.23 10.01 -4.80
N GLY A 112 -25.66 11.21 -5.23
CA GLY A 112 -25.29 12.48 -4.58
C GLY A 112 -25.71 12.61 -3.12
N GLU A 113 -27.00 12.74 -2.84
CA GLU A 113 -27.50 13.10 -1.50
C GLU A 113 -27.58 11.92 -0.52
N LEU A 114 -27.70 10.68 -1.02
CA LEU A 114 -27.87 9.50 -0.18
C LEU A 114 -26.55 9.04 0.47
N LEU A 115 -25.44 9.13 -0.27
CA LEU A 115 -24.13 8.63 0.15
C LEU A 115 -23.23 9.72 0.74
N VAL A 116 -23.34 10.96 0.28
CA VAL A 116 -22.40 12.02 0.66
C VAL A 116 -22.84 12.70 1.96
N ARG A 117 -21.89 12.89 2.88
CA ARG A 117 -22.08 13.60 4.15
C ARG A 117 -20.88 14.48 4.46
N ASP A 118 -21.04 15.44 5.38
CA ASP A 118 -19.88 16.05 6.03
C ASP A 118 -19.13 14.95 6.81
N GLY A 119 -18.00 14.52 6.26
CA GLY A 119 -17.22 13.42 6.82
C GLY A 119 -16.62 13.74 8.19
N VAL A 120 -16.33 15.03 8.46
CA VAL A 120 -15.78 15.48 9.75
C VAL A 120 -16.86 15.41 10.82
N HIS A 121 -18.06 15.94 10.54
CA HIS A 121 -19.18 15.89 11.47
C HIS A 121 -19.64 14.44 11.72
N PHE A 122 -19.72 13.62 10.67
CA PHE A 122 -20.07 12.20 10.77
C PHE A 122 -19.11 11.43 11.69
N MET A 123 -17.79 11.61 11.52
CA MET A 123 -16.80 10.97 12.39
C MET A 123 -16.81 11.54 13.82
N HIS A 124 -17.02 12.85 13.98
CA HIS A 124 -17.17 13.46 15.31
C HIS A 124 -18.36 12.85 16.08
N GLN A 125 -19.52 12.70 15.43
CA GLN A 125 -20.69 12.03 16.02
C GLN A 125 -20.42 10.55 16.33
N ALA A 126 -19.68 9.83 15.46
CA ALA A 126 -19.34 8.43 15.68
C ALA A 126 -18.38 8.21 16.87
N LEU A 127 -17.53 9.20 17.18
CA LEU A 127 -16.58 9.18 18.29
C LEU A 127 -17.18 9.62 19.64
N HIS A 128 -18.05 10.64 19.63
CA HIS A 128 -18.61 11.25 20.86
C HIS A 128 -20.06 10.83 21.18
N GLY A 129 -20.69 10.05 20.30
CA GLY A 129 -22.01 9.46 20.53
C GLY A 129 -21.96 8.20 21.41
N PRO A 130 -22.99 7.32 21.31
CA PRO A 130 -22.95 6.01 21.94
C PRO A 130 -21.70 5.22 21.49
N PRO A 131 -21.10 4.39 22.37
CA PRO A 131 -19.82 3.74 22.11
C PRO A 131 -19.89 2.85 20.85
N ARG A 132 -19.05 3.18 19.87
CA ARG A 132 -18.90 2.46 18.59
C ARG A 132 -17.49 1.94 18.43
N LYS A 133 -17.35 0.80 17.74
CA LYS A 133 -16.06 0.29 17.28
C LYS A 133 -15.80 0.83 15.88
N ILE A 134 -14.71 1.58 15.73
CA ILE A 134 -14.27 2.14 14.45
C ILE A 134 -12.98 1.40 14.06
N LEU A 135 -12.96 0.80 12.88
CA LEU A 135 -11.77 0.27 12.25
C LEU A 135 -11.41 1.19 11.09
N VAL A 136 -10.12 1.55 10.98
CA VAL A 136 -9.59 2.34 9.87
C VAL A 136 -8.73 1.39 9.03
N GLU A 137 -9.07 1.19 7.77
CA GLU A 137 -8.25 0.39 6.86
C GLU A 137 -7.15 1.26 6.24
N GLY A 138 -5.90 0.80 6.32
CA GLY A 138 -4.77 1.47 5.66
C GLY A 138 -4.74 1.17 4.17
N ALA A 139 -4.41 2.17 3.35
CA ALA A 139 -4.40 2.02 1.90
C ALA A 139 -3.17 1.27 1.35
N ASN A 140 -1.99 1.58 1.89
CA ASN A 140 -0.69 1.13 1.38
C ASN A 140 0.26 0.80 2.54
N ALA A 141 1.48 0.39 2.20
CA ALA A 141 2.52 0.06 3.16
C ALA A 141 3.34 1.28 3.61
N ALA A 142 3.91 1.25 4.82
CA ALA A 142 4.73 2.34 5.35
C ALA A 142 5.94 2.71 4.46
N LEU A 143 6.53 1.74 3.74
CA LEU A 143 7.64 2.01 2.81
C LEU A 143 7.21 2.57 1.44
N LEU A 144 5.90 2.71 1.22
CA LEU A 144 5.30 3.40 0.07
C LEU A 144 4.76 4.79 0.46
N ASP A 145 5.03 5.23 1.69
CA ASP A 145 4.70 6.57 2.15
C ASP A 145 5.49 7.64 1.36
N ILE A 146 4.90 8.83 1.23
CA ILE A 146 5.48 9.93 0.42
C ILE A 146 6.68 10.61 1.09
N ASP A 147 6.71 10.63 2.43
CA ASP A 147 7.74 11.30 3.22
C ASP A 147 8.73 10.28 3.84
N PHE A 148 8.22 9.14 4.31
CA PHE A 148 9.00 8.11 5.01
C PHE A 148 9.38 6.89 4.14
N GLY A 149 8.80 6.75 2.94
CA GLY A 149 9.02 5.58 2.09
C GLY A 149 10.33 5.58 1.30
N GLU A 150 10.65 4.44 0.66
CA GLU A 150 11.72 4.41 -0.35
C GLU A 150 11.22 5.15 -1.59
N ARG A 151 11.68 6.39 -1.78
CA ARG A 151 11.29 7.28 -2.90
C ARG A 151 11.44 6.65 -4.29
N ARG A 152 12.22 5.56 -4.42
CA ARG A 152 12.39 4.78 -5.64
C ARG A 152 12.53 3.28 -5.34
N ILE A 153 11.43 2.54 -5.40
CA ILE A 153 11.37 1.10 -5.11
C ILE A 153 12.36 0.28 -5.96
N ARG A 154 13.59 0.04 -5.47
CA ARG A 154 14.55 -0.88 -6.12
C ARG A 154 15.03 -0.44 -7.51
N ARG A 155 15.28 -1.36 -8.45
CA ARG A 155 14.76 -2.75 -8.53
C ARG A 155 15.73 -3.84 -8.06
N ASP A 156 17.01 -3.55 -8.04
CA ASP A 156 18.03 -4.59 -8.16
C ASP A 156 18.84 -4.80 -6.86
N ALA A 157 18.21 -4.55 -5.70
CA ALA A 157 18.76 -4.95 -4.40
C ALA A 157 18.73 -6.48 -4.23
N PRO A 158 19.87 -7.13 -3.95
CA PRO A 158 19.86 -8.39 -3.22
C PRO A 158 19.44 -8.12 -1.77
N GLY A 159 18.26 -8.58 -1.36
CA GLY A 159 17.89 -8.73 0.05
C GLY A 159 16.82 -7.78 0.62
N ILE A 160 16.41 -6.73 -0.09
CA ILE A 160 15.33 -5.82 0.37
C ILE A 160 14.02 -6.21 -0.33
N PRO A 161 13.09 -6.94 0.32
CA PRO A 161 11.78 -7.21 -0.26
C PRO A 161 10.96 -5.92 -0.36
N GLY A 162 10.10 -5.84 -1.38
CA GLY A 162 9.06 -4.81 -1.42
C GLY A 162 8.02 -5.11 -0.34
N MET A 163 8.21 -4.54 0.84
CA MET A 163 7.46 -4.95 2.02
C MET A 163 6.04 -4.39 2.00
N GLY A 164 5.05 -5.29 2.04
CA GLY A 164 3.67 -4.93 2.31
C GLY A 164 3.46 -4.82 3.82
N THR A 165 3.88 -3.70 4.40
CA THR A 165 3.58 -3.31 5.80
C THR A 165 2.35 -2.42 5.86
N ASP A 166 1.18 -3.01 5.60
CA ASP A 166 -0.08 -2.32 5.92
C ASP A 166 -0.15 -2.07 7.44
N PRO A 167 -0.91 -1.08 7.94
CA PRO A 167 -0.85 -0.69 9.36
C PRO A 167 -1.39 -1.74 10.35
N PHE A 168 -1.90 -2.88 9.88
CA PHE A 168 -2.32 -4.01 10.71
C PHE A 168 -1.53 -5.31 10.41
N GLY A 169 -0.78 -5.35 9.31
CA GLY A 169 -0.24 -6.58 8.73
C GLY A 169 1.17 -6.45 8.18
N MET A 170 2.06 -7.31 8.68
CA MET A 170 3.31 -7.65 8.01
C MET A 170 3.02 -8.73 6.97
N SER A 171 3.15 -8.36 5.69
CA SER A 171 3.23 -9.32 4.58
C SER A 171 4.61 -9.27 3.93
N CYS A 172 5.53 -10.06 4.48
CA CYS A 172 6.76 -10.40 3.77
C CYS A 172 6.43 -11.40 2.66
N CYS A 173 6.62 -11.01 1.40
CA CYS A 173 6.69 -11.99 0.30
C CYS A 173 8.10 -12.59 0.31
N THR A 174 8.29 -13.64 1.11
CA THR A 174 9.55 -14.38 1.22
C THR A 174 9.73 -15.31 0.02
N GLY A 175 10.93 -15.28 -0.57
CA GLY A 175 11.26 -16.08 -1.74
C GLY A 175 12.50 -15.53 -2.43
N TRP A 176 13.59 -16.27 -2.37
CA TRP A 176 14.83 -15.92 -3.06
C TRP A 176 15.00 -16.84 -4.27
N GLU A 177 15.18 -16.28 -5.48
CA GLU A 177 15.65 -17.06 -6.62
C GLU A 177 17.16 -17.35 -6.42
N ALA A 178 17.48 -18.52 -5.87
CA ALA A 178 18.83 -19.05 -5.93
C ALA A 178 19.11 -19.56 -7.36
N PRO A 179 20.29 -19.31 -7.94
CA PRO A 179 20.66 -19.94 -9.21
C PRO A 179 20.64 -21.47 -9.04
N GLY A 180 19.70 -22.14 -9.72
CA GLY A 180 19.59 -23.60 -9.72
C GLY A 180 18.59 -24.23 -8.74
N ASN A 181 17.86 -23.45 -7.92
CA ASN A 181 16.78 -24.01 -7.09
C ASN A 181 15.50 -23.15 -7.17
N ALA A 182 14.43 -23.75 -7.68
CA ALA A 182 13.14 -23.10 -7.88
C ALA A 182 12.38 -22.92 -6.55
N ALA A 183 12.64 -21.82 -5.84
CA ALA A 183 11.76 -21.38 -4.77
C ALA A 183 10.36 -21.05 -5.32
N PRO A 184 9.27 -21.35 -4.60
CA PRO A 184 7.91 -21.06 -5.07
C PRO A 184 7.74 -19.56 -5.33
N PHE A 185 7.32 -19.22 -6.56
CA PHE A 185 7.21 -17.84 -7.03
C PHE A 185 5.95 -17.17 -6.45
N LEU A 186 6.13 -16.08 -5.67
CA LEU A 186 5.18 -15.77 -4.59
C LEU A 186 4.17 -14.64 -4.80
N GLY A 187 4.11 -14.03 -5.98
CA GLY A 187 3.12 -12.98 -6.20
C GLY A 187 3.13 -12.32 -7.56
N TRP A 188 1.95 -12.30 -8.18
CA TRP A 188 1.64 -11.47 -9.34
C TRP A 188 0.81 -10.25 -8.91
N GLY A 189 1.03 -9.10 -9.52
CA GLY A 189 0.13 -7.96 -9.40
C GLY A 189 -1.19 -8.26 -10.10
N PHE A 190 -2.29 -8.36 -9.35
CA PHE A 190 -3.60 -8.84 -9.85
C PHE A 190 -4.07 -8.15 -11.15
N THR A 191 -3.97 -6.82 -11.23
CA THR A 191 -4.38 -6.04 -12.41
C THR A 191 -3.28 -5.92 -13.47
N THR A 192 -2.00 -6.03 -13.09
CA THR A 192 -0.86 -5.66 -13.96
C THR A 192 -0.07 -6.85 -14.49
N GLY A 193 -0.32 -8.06 -14.00
CA GLY A 193 0.47 -9.26 -14.33
C GLY A 193 1.95 -9.13 -13.98
N ARG A 194 2.35 -8.17 -13.14
CA ARG A 194 3.78 -7.94 -12.82
C ARG A 194 4.25 -8.91 -11.74
N LYS A 195 5.40 -9.55 -11.98
CA LYS A 195 6.12 -10.33 -10.98
C LYS A 195 6.52 -9.43 -9.80
N ARG A 196 6.23 -9.84 -8.56
CA ARG A 196 6.76 -9.20 -7.35
C ARG A 196 8.14 -9.76 -7.02
N ARG A 197 9.09 -8.87 -6.72
CA ARG A 197 10.39 -9.25 -6.15
C ARG A 197 10.18 -9.69 -4.71
N CYS A 198 10.76 -10.82 -4.36
CA CYS A 198 10.62 -11.46 -3.06
C CYS A 198 12.00 -11.50 -2.36
N GLY A 199 12.00 -11.64 -1.04
CA GLY A 199 13.22 -11.53 -0.23
C GLY A 199 12.95 -11.88 1.23
N TRP A 200 14.02 -12.13 2.00
CA TRP A 200 13.91 -12.48 3.41
C TRP A 200 13.26 -11.38 4.25
N LEU A 201 12.66 -11.75 5.38
CA LEU A 201 12.10 -10.77 6.32
C LEU A 201 13.22 -9.84 6.81
N ASP A 202 12.96 -8.53 6.81
CA ASP A 202 13.92 -7.50 7.19
C ASP A 202 13.37 -6.72 8.41
N LEU A 203 13.95 -6.99 9.58
CA LEU A 203 13.52 -6.40 10.84
C LEU A 203 14.07 -4.98 11.04
N VAL A 204 15.04 -4.52 10.24
CA VAL A 204 15.47 -3.11 10.26
C VAL A 204 14.35 -2.25 9.69
N LEU A 205 13.77 -2.68 8.58
CA LEU A 205 12.62 -2.03 7.93
C LEU A 205 11.34 -2.09 8.77
N VAL A 206 11.05 -3.23 9.40
CA VAL A 206 9.87 -3.36 10.27
C VAL A 206 10.02 -2.49 11.52
N ARG A 207 11.22 -2.44 12.12
CA ARG A 207 11.52 -1.55 13.25
C ARG A 207 11.37 -0.08 12.85
N TYR A 208 11.84 0.32 11.66
CA TYR A 208 11.63 1.66 11.12
C TYR A 208 10.13 1.98 10.93
N ALA A 209 9.35 1.07 10.35
CA ALA A 209 7.91 1.23 10.22
C ALA A 209 7.20 1.33 11.60
N HIS A 210 7.66 0.56 12.60
CA HIS A 210 7.16 0.65 13.98
C HIS A 210 7.49 2.00 14.64
N MET A 211 8.70 2.54 14.44
CA MET A 211 9.08 3.86 14.94
C MET A 211 8.18 5.00 14.42
N ILE A 212 7.66 4.86 13.19
CA ILE A 212 6.75 5.85 12.58
C ILE A 212 5.30 5.65 13.05
N ASN A 213 4.82 4.40 13.08
CA ASN A 213 3.39 4.10 13.25
C ASN A 213 2.98 3.72 14.68
N GLY A 214 3.93 3.40 15.57
CA GLY A 214 3.65 3.05 16.96
C GLY A 214 2.80 1.79 17.14
N PHE A 215 3.04 0.74 16.33
CA PHE A 215 2.25 -0.51 16.36
C PHE A 215 2.11 -1.08 17.79
N SER A 216 0.88 -1.33 18.21
CA SER A 216 0.56 -1.99 19.50
C SER A 216 0.55 -3.52 19.42
N ALA A 217 0.38 -4.07 18.21
CA ALA A 217 0.44 -5.48 17.89
C ALA A 217 0.71 -5.65 16.38
N LEU A 218 1.17 -6.83 15.98
CA LEU A 218 1.45 -7.20 14.59
C LEU A 218 0.55 -8.37 14.16
N ALA A 219 0.13 -8.38 12.89
CA ALA A 219 -0.27 -9.62 12.21
C ALA A 219 0.87 -10.11 11.32
N LEU A 220 1.44 -11.27 11.64
CA LEU A 220 2.46 -11.93 10.82
C LEU A 220 1.74 -12.82 9.80
N THR A 221 1.54 -12.32 8.59
CA THR A 221 0.85 -13.07 7.53
C THR A 221 1.80 -13.99 6.77
N LYS A 222 1.26 -15.00 6.09
CA LYS A 222 1.97 -15.84 5.12
C LYS A 222 3.07 -16.72 5.72
N LEU A 223 2.87 -17.22 6.94
CA LEU A 223 3.82 -18.13 7.58
C LEU A 223 3.90 -19.48 6.83
N ASP A 224 2.79 -19.92 6.22
CA ASP A 224 2.64 -21.13 5.41
C ASP A 224 3.64 -21.22 4.24
N ILE A 225 4.09 -20.09 3.72
CA ILE A 225 5.06 -20.04 2.63
C ILE A 225 6.47 -20.47 3.08
N LEU A 226 6.77 -20.38 4.37
CA LEU A 226 8.04 -20.80 4.93
C LEU A 226 8.08 -22.30 5.26
N ASP A 227 6.95 -23.01 5.14
CA ASP A 227 6.79 -24.44 5.42
C ASP A 227 7.77 -25.35 4.64
N THR A 228 8.19 -24.94 3.44
CA THR A 228 9.07 -25.75 2.57
C THR A 228 10.56 -25.47 2.76
N PHE A 229 10.96 -24.56 3.64
CA PHE A 229 12.36 -24.16 3.80
C PHE A 229 13.06 -24.96 4.92
N PRO A 230 14.30 -25.45 4.71
CA PRO A 230 15.10 -26.08 5.76
C PRO A 230 15.76 -25.06 6.69
N GLU A 231 16.07 -23.87 6.17
CA GLU A 231 16.64 -22.73 6.87
C GLU A 231 15.96 -21.44 6.39
N ILE A 232 15.72 -20.51 7.31
CA ILE A 232 15.05 -19.24 7.04
C ILE A 232 15.97 -18.12 7.52
N LYS A 233 16.27 -17.16 6.64
CA LYS A 233 17.11 -16.00 7.00
C LYS A 233 16.23 -14.81 7.37
N VAL A 234 16.70 -14.01 8.31
CA VAL A 234 16.06 -12.77 8.75
C VAL A 234 17.12 -11.67 8.84
N GLY A 235 16.90 -10.54 8.15
CA GLY A 235 17.79 -9.38 8.21
C GLY A 235 17.58 -8.61 9.51
N VAL A 236 18.63 -8.45 10.31
CA VAL A 236 18.56 -7.88 11.68
C VAL A 236 19.30 -6.55 11.84
N GLU A 237 20.34 -6.33 11.04
CA GLU A 237 21.23 -5.17 11.11
C GLU A 237 21.67 -4.76 9.72
N TYR A 238 21.73 -3.44 9.47
CA TYR A 238 22.30 -2.85 8.27
C TYR A 238 23.73 -2.39 8.56
N ARG A 239 24.63 -2.60 7.60
CA ARG A 239 26.02 -2.13 7.64
C ARG A 239 26.36 -1.34 6.39
N LEU A 240 26.78 -0.09 6.59
CA LEU A 240 27.29 0.79 5.54
C LEU A 240 28.82 0.85 5.68
N ASP A 241 29.53 0.53 4.60
CA ASP A 241 31.01 0.45 4.57
C ASP A 241 31.59 -0.42 5.71
N GLY A 242 30.91 -1.53 6.03
CA GLY A 242 31.26 -2.45 7.12
C GLY A 242 30.85 -2.02 8.53
N LYS A 243 30.40 -0.77 8.73
CA LYS A 243 29.97 -0.25 10.04
C LYS A 243 28.46 -0.40 10.25
N PRO A 244 27.99 -0.88 11.41
CA PRO A 244 26.56 -0.99 11.69
C PRO A 244 25.91 0.40 11.76
N ILE A 245 24.71 0.53 11.17
CA ILE A 245 23.89 1.74 11.25
C ILE A 245 22.57 1.43 12.00
N PRO A 246 22.16 2.30 12.95
CA PRO A 246 20.93 2.08 13.72
C PRO A 246 19.66 2.59 13.03
N TYR A 247 19.79 3.20 11.84
CA TYR A 247 18.72 3.87 11.11
C TYR A 247 18.53 3.28 9.70
N PHE A 248 17.35 3.49 9.11
CA PHE A 248 17.10 3.25 7.70
C PHE A 248 17.62 4.43 6.85
N PRO A 249 18.47 4.22 5.82
CA PRO A 249 18.96 5.31 4.98
C PRO A 249 17.86 5.94 4.11
N ALA A 250 17.71 7.26 4.17
CA ALA A 250 16.77 8.01 3.32
C ALA A 250 17.28 8.27 1.88
N SER A 251 18.59 8.14 1.64
CA SER A 251 19.20 8.27 0.31
C SER A 251 19.27 6.90 -0.36
N GLN A 252 18.90 6.86 -1.64
CA GLN A 252 19.01 5.66 -2.46
C GLN A 252 20.47 5.23 -2.58
N GLU A 253 21.39 6.18 -2.78
CA GLU A 253 22.82 5.95 -2.99
C GLU A 253 23.48 5.33 -1.75
N LEU A 254 23.00 5.66 -0.55
CA LEU A 254 23.42 5.03 0.70
C LEU A 254 22.79 3.65 0.88
N LEU A 255 21.47 3.53 0.66
CA LEU A 255 20.76 2.25 0.72
C LEU A 255 21.32 1.22 -0.26
N ASP A 256 21.77 1.69 -1.43
CA ASP A 256 22.36 0.90 -2.49
C ASP A 256 23.68 0.22 -2.10
N ARG A 257 24.38 0.80 -1.12
CA ARG A 257 25.66 0.34 -0.55
C ARG A 257 25.51 -0.43 0.78
N VAL A 258 24.30 -0.55 1.32
CA VAL A 258 24.05 -1.29 2.56
C VAL A 258 24.28 -2.79 2.33
N SER A 259 25.04 -3.39 3.24
CA SER A 259 25.10 -4.83 3.43
C SER A 259 24.23 -5.25 4.62
N VAL A 260 23.44 -6.30 4.47
CA VAL A 260 22.51 -6.77 5.51
C VAL A 260 23.14 -7.93 6.28
N ARG A 261 23.21 -7.83 7.61
CA ARG A 261 23.50 -8.97 8.49
C ARG A 261 22.23 -9.79 8.63
N TYR A 262 22.32 -11.06 8.27
CA TYR A 262 21.25 -12.04 8.47
C TYR A 262 21.54 -12.91 9.68
N GLU A 263 20.48 -13.28 10.40
CA GLU A 263 20.47 -14.42 11.30
C GLU A 263 19.71 -15.57 10.61
N THR A 264 20.25 -16.79 10.74
CA THR A 264 19.67 -18.00 10.14
C THR A 264 18.95 -18.78 11.23
N LEU A 265 17.67 -19.04 11.01
CA LEU A 265 16.80 -19.81 11.88
C LEU A 265 16.49 -21.17 11.23
N PRO A 266 16.32 -22.24 12.02
CA PRO A 266 15.89 -23.53 11.48
C PRO A 266 14.47 -23.41 10.92
N GLY A 267 14.28 -23.89 9.70
CA GLY A 267 12.94 -24.10 9.15
C GLY A 267 12.26 -25.34 9.73
N TRP A 268 11.01 -25.58 9.36
CA TRP A 268 10.19 -26.66 9.92
C TRP A 268 9.81 -27.78 8.96
N LEU A 269 9.98 -27.61 7.64
CA LEU A 269 9.74 -28.64 6.61
C LEU A 269 8.40 -29.39 6.77
N ARG A 270 7.34 -28.65 7.14
CA ARG A 270 6.03 -29.19 7.54
C ARG A 270 4.94 -28.17 7.25
N SER A 271 3.79 -28.60 6.74
CA SER A 271 2.65 -27.71 6.52
C SER A 271 2.09 -27.13 7.84
N THR A 272 1.79 -25.83 7.84
CA THR A 272 1.11 -25.09 8.91
C THR A 272 -0.34 -24.73 8.56
N GLU A 273 -0.81 -24.97 7.33
CA GLU A 273 -2.13 -24.55 6.81
C GLU A 273 -3.33 -25.06 7.63
N GLY A 274 -3.17 -26.21 8.29
CA GLY A 274 -4.18 -26.82 9.16
C GLY A 274 -4.25 -26.22 10.58
N ALA A 275 -3.25 -25.45 11.03
CA ALA A 275 -3.17 -24.97 12.42
C ALA A 275 -4.20 -23.87 12.71
N ARG A 276 -4.88 -23.96 13.85
CA ARG A 276 -5.88 -23.01 14.37
C ARG A 276 -5.58 -22.53 15.79
N GLY A 277 -4.52 -23.04 16.42
CA GLY A 277 -3.97 -22.56 17.68
C GLY A 277 -2.45 -22.41 17.63
N PHE A 278 -1.89 -21.44 18.37
CA PHE A 278 -0.44 -21.17 18.35
C PHE A 278 0.39 -22.38 18.80
N SER A 279 -0.12 -23.18 19.73
CA SER A 279 0.48 -24.42 20.20
C SER A 279 0.52 -25.55 19.16
N GLU A 280 -0.28 -25.47 18.10
CA GLU A 280 -0.33 -26.45 17.01
C GLU A 280 0.75 -26.19 15.95
N LEU A 281 1.31 -24.97 15.93
CA LEU A 281 2.44 -24.65 15.06
C LEU A 281 3.69 -25.46 15.47
N PRO A 282 4.53 -25.87 14.50
CA PRO A 282 5.82 -26.49 14.78
C PRO A 282 6.67 -25.66 15.76
N PRO A 283 7.47 -26.28 16.65
CA PRO A 283 8.29 -25.53 17.61
C PRO A 283 9.22 -24.47 16.97
N GLN A 284 9.75 -24.76 15.78
CA GLN A 284 10.57 -23.83 15.01
C GLN A 284 9.74 -22.65 14.46
N ALA A 285 8.51 -22.88 14.03
CA ALA A 285 7.59 -21.84 13.59
C ALA A 285 7.15 -20.93 14.76
N GLN A 286 6.86 -21.50 15.93
CA GLN A 286 6.65 -20.73 17.15
C GLN A 286 7.90 -19.93 17.54
N GLY A 287 9.09 -20.52 17.39
CA GLY A 287 10.37 -19.84 17.59
C GLY A 287 10.59 -18.66 16.64
N TYR A 288 10.20 -18.81 15.37
CA TYR A 288 10.24 -17.74 14.37
C TYR A 288 9.35 -16.56 14.76
N VAL A 289 8.11 -16.81 15.22
CA VAL A 289 7.20 -15.76 15.70
C VAL A 289 7.82 -15.02 16.90
N ARG A 290 8.26 -15.76 17.92
CA ARG A 290 8.87 -15.17 19.13
C ARG A 290 10.15 -14.38 18.82
N PHE A 291 10.94 -14.83 17.84
CA PHE A 291 12.14 -14.14 17.38
C PHE A 291 11.81 -12.76 16.79
N VAL A 292 10.73 -12.67 16.01
CA VAL A 292 10.22 -11.40 15.45
C VAL A 292 9.71 -10.49 16.57
N GLU A 293 8.92 -11.01 17.52
CA GLU A 293 8.44 -10.25 18.68
C GLU A 293 9.59 -9.66 19.50
N GLN A 294 10.58 -10.49 19.85
CA GLN A 294 11.72 -10.09 20.67
C GLN A 294 12.59 -9.01 20.01
N HIS A 295 12.77 -9.05 18.69
CA HIS A 295 13.56 -8.07 17.95
C HIS A 295 12.86 -6.73 17.74
N LEU A 296 11.52 -6.72 17.77
CA LEU A 296 10.72 -5.51 17.53
C LEU A 296 10.21 -4.87 18.82
N GLY A 297 10.07 -5.65 19.90
CA GLY A 297 9.41 -5.20 21.14
C GLY A 297 7.89 -5.10 21.01
N VAL A 298 7.29 -5.70 19.99
CA VAL A 298 5.85 -5.63 19.68
C VAL A 298 5.28 -7.04 19.58
N PRO A 299 4.16 -7.36 20.25
CA PRO A 299 3.57 -8.69 20.22
C PRO A 299 2.96 -9.02 18.85
N VAL A 300 3.12 -10.26 18.40
CA VAL A 300 2.44 -10.81 17.22
C VAL A 300 1.12 -11.39 17.70
N LYS A 301 0.02 -10.70 17.40
CA LYS A 301 -1.33 -11.05 17.86
C LYS A 301 -2.09 -11.95 16.89
N TRP A 302 -1.68 -11.95 15.62
CA TRP A 302 -2.29 -12.77 14.58
C TRP A 302 -1.23 -13.43 13.72
N VAL A 303 -1.40 -14.71 13.40
CA VAL A 303 -0.50 -15.47 12.52
C VAL A 303 -1.31 -16.06 11.36
N GLY A 304 -1.05 -15.57 10.14
CA GLY A 304 -1.71 -16.07 8.94
C GLY A 304 -0.98 -17.28 8.37
N VAL A 305 -1.67 -18.42 8.31
CA VAL A 305 -1.19 -19.71 7.77
C VAL A 305 -1.93 -20.13 6.50
N GLY A 306 -2.57 -19.20 5.80
CA GLY A 306 -3.30 -19.52 4.57
C GLY A 306 -4.14 -18.36 4.04
N LYS A 307 -5.02 -18.66 3.09
CA LYS A 307 -5.79 -17.67 2.31
C LYS A 307 -7.20 -17.43 2.85
N PHE A 308 -7.72 -18.33 3.67
CA PHE A 308 -9.10 -18.27 4.17
C PHE A 308 -9.16 -17.48 5.49
N ARG A 309 -10.36 -17.05 5.88
CA ARG A 309 -10.56 -16.21 7.09
C ARG A 309 -10.21 -16.97 8.37
N GLU A 310 -10.49 -18.26 8.36
CA GLU A 310 -10.17 -19.25 9.38
C GLU A 310 -8.69 -19.65 9.41
N SER A 311 -7.88 -19.28 8.41
CA SER A 311 -6.43 -19.52 8.37
C SER A 311 -5.63 -18.46 9.12
N ILE A 312 -6.23 -17.83 10.15
CA ILE A 312 -5.59 -16.85 11.03
C ILE A 312 -5.70 -17.37 12.47
N ILE A 313 -4.54 -17.58 13.09
CA ILE A 313 -4.35 -17.93 14.50
C ILE A 313 -4.26 -16.65 15.32
#